data_AF-A0A519R3D5-F1
#
_entry.id   AF-A0A519R3D5-F1
#
_cell.length_a   1.000
_cell.length_b   1.000
_cell.length_c   1.000
_cell.angle_alpha   90.00
_cell.angle_beta   90.00
_cell.angle_gamma   90.00
#
_symmetry.space_group_name_H-M   'P 1'
#
loop_
_entity.id
_entity.type
_entity.pdbx_description
1 polymer ?
#
loop_
_entity_poly.entity_id
_entity_poly.type
_entity_poly.pdbx_seq_one_letter_code
_entity_poly.pdbx_strand_id
1 'polypeptide(L)'
;MKQRSILLIFFLFLSLISTAQQSDIDLVWQNYNQYRESAIKTRLFKHTDLLPLMEKHVKANLLKDEIIGESVQKRSIHHLTAGSGKTKVLLWSQMHGDEATATMALFDLFNFLSANDQFNPLRNRLLHQLELHIVPMLNPDGAQIWTRRNSMNIDLNRDAKNLATPEARALMDLGKRLNPTFGFNLHDQSTLYAAGKHTKNPATISFLAPAYNTAKDMNAVRTKAVHVIASINKAIQTKIPNQVAKYNDTHDSTCFGDTFQGLGISTILIESGGYQDDPDKQFIRKINFYGLLSALEAIASESYLNENAESYWTLPTNYRNLHDVIVRKLRLQHTTTDLAINRVQRPSTDFLTMDYAGTVAKVGGLDSAYSYQEIDASGLYLLNGKTKMLRKEKWDKLTAAKEHKLIKKGYLFVKWKGDTSPVGPLRYRKLNLVNEEPTFEPKAGEVPNFILAKRKKPVYAVINGFVVDLSQPVQATMNGMGY
;
A
#
# COMPACT_ATOMS: atom_id res chain seq x y z
N MET A 1 76.15 22.30 32.35
CA MET A 1 75.12 21.23 32.42
C MET A 1 73.82 21.74 31.79
N LYS A 2 72.95 20.83 31.32
CA LYS A 2 71.78 21.16 30.49
C LYS A 2 70.64 21.80 31.29
N GLN A 3 70.05 22.88 30.77
CA GLN A 3 68.63 23.17 30.96
C GLN A 3 67.90 22.88 29.64
N ARG A 4 66.81 22.10 29.72
CA ARG A 4 65.94 21.76 28.59
C ARG A 4 64.64 22.53 28.73
N SER A 5 64.39 23.50 27.86
CA SER A 5 63.06 24.06 27.67
C SER A 5 62.25 23.11 26.81
N ILE A 6 61.16 22.56 27.35
CA ILE A 6 60.23 21.72 26.58
C ILE A 6 59.15 22.64 26.01
N LEU A 7 59.12 22.78 24.69
CA LEU A 7 58.08 23.51 23.98
C LEU A 7 56.91 22.54 23.71
N LEU A 8 55.78 22.71 24.40
CA LEU A 8 54.55 21.98 24.07
C LEU A 8 53.93 22.58 22.80
N ILE A 9 53.88 21.80 21.72
CA ILE A 9 53.11 22.15 20.52
C ILE A 9 51.76 21.43 20.62
N PHE A 10 50.69 22.19 20.86
CA PHE A 10 49.32 21.70 20.78
C PHE A 10 48.86 21.67 19.32
N PHE A 11 48.76 20.49 18.71
CA PHE A 11 48.08 20.31 17.43
C PHE A 11 46.57 20.20 17.66
N LEU A 12 45.82 21.25 17.33
CA LEU A 12 44.36 21.20 17.31
C LEU A 12 43.87 20.55 16.01
N PHE A 13 43.45 19.29 16.07
CA PHE A 13 42.72 18.66 14.96
C PHE A 13 41.26 19.17 14.96
N LEU A 14 40.94 20.16 14.13
CA LEU A 14 39.54 20.41 13.76
C LEU A 14 39.08 19.30 12.81
N SER A 15 38.34 18.33 13.35
CA SER A 15 37.55 17.42 12.53
C SER A 15 36.39 18.19 11.88
N LEU A 16 36.51 18.52 10.61
CA LEU A 16 35.41 19.00 9.78
C LEU A 16 34.36 17.89 9.64
N ILE A 17 33.41 17.84 10.57
CA ILE A 17 32.19 17.06 10.42
C ILE A 17 31.37 17.75 9.33
N SER A 18 31.50 17.27 8.10
CA SER A 18 30.67 17.70 6.99
C SER A 18 29.23 17.24 7.25
N THR A 19 28.43 18.10 7.88
CA THR A 19 27.00 17.88 8.04
C THR A 19 26.38 17.90 6.65
N ALA A 20 26.00 16.73 6.13
CA ALA A 20 25.32 16.63 4.85
C ALA A 20 24.09 17.54 4.87
N GLN A 21 24.07 18.54 3.98
CA GLN A 21 22.97 19.50 3.90
C GLN A 21 21.69 18.74 3.53
N GLN A 22 20.72 18.76 4.44
CA GLN A 22 19.46 18.04 4.27
C GLN A 22 18.66 18.66 3.11
N SER A 23 18.08 17.83 2.25
CA SER A 23 17.30 18.30 1.09
C SER A 23 15.96 18.92 1.52
N ASP A 24 15.45 19.88 0.74
CA ASP A 24 14.12 20.46 0.95
C ASP A 24 13.03 19.37 1.00
N ILE A 25 13.16 18.32 0.19
CA ILE A 25 12.20 17.20 0.13
C ILE A 25 12.21 16.40 1.44
N ASP A 26 13.37 16.23 2.08
CA ASP A 26 13.47 15.57 3.39
C ASP A 26 12.88 16.42 4.52
N LEU A 27 12.98 17.75 4.41
CA LEU A 27 12.31 18.68 5.32
C LEU A 27 10.79 18.67 5.11
N VAL A 28 10.31 18.57 3.86
CA VAL A 28 8.89 18.35 3.54
C VAL A 28 8.40 17.00 4.08
N TRP A 29 9.21 15.93 4.00
CA TRP A 29 8.89 14.63 4.61
C TRP A 29 8.70 14.72 6.14
N GLN A 30 9.54 15.49 6.83
CA GLN A 30 9.41 15.73 8.27
C GLN A 30 8.12 16.50 8.59
N ASN A 31 7.75 17.48 7.74
CA ASN A 31 6.58 18.34 7.91
C ASN A 31 5.28 17.81 7.25
N TYR A 32 5.29 16.61 6.66
CA TYR A 32 4.19 16.02 5.87
C TYR A 32 2.77 16.19 6.44
N ASN A 33 2.60 16.16 7.76
CA ASN A 33 1.28 16.32 8.39
C ASN A 33 0.62 17.68 8.08
N GLN A 34 1.38 18.68 7.62
CA GLN A 34 0.87 19.98 7.14
C GLN A 34 0.20 19.87 5.76
N TYR A 35 0.60 18.88 4.94
CA TYR A 35 0.14 18.70 3.56
C TYR A 35 -0.84 17.54 3.42
N ARG A 36 -0.90 16.63 4.39
CA ARG A 36 -1.83 15.49 4.35
C ARG A 36 -3.29 15.96 4.27
N GLU A 37 -4.02 15.56 3.22
CA GLU A 37 -5.45 15.84 3.13
C GLU A 37 -6.22 15.06 4.22
N SER A 38 -6.77 15.82 5.17
CA SER A 38 -7.41 15.37 6.40
C SER A 38 -8.79 14.75 6.20
N ALA A 39 -9.48 15.08 5.10
CA ALA A 39 -10.77 14.47 4.74
C ALA A 39 -10.60 12.99 4.38
N ILE A 40 -9.51 12.65 3.71
CA ILE A 40 -9.18 11.29 3.27
C ILE A 40 -8.55 10.52 4.44
N LYS A 41 -9.36 9.69 5.12
CA LYS A 41 -8.97 8.93 6.32
C LYS A 41 -8.73 7.44 6.06
N THR A 42 -9.39 6.87 5.05
CA THR A 42 -9.35 5.46 4.65
C THR A 42 -9.19 5.38 3.13
N ARG A 43 -9.03 4.17 2.59
CA ARG A 43 -8.99 3.95 1.14
C ARG A 43 -10.37 3.96 0.45
N LEU A 44 -11.48 4.01 1.19
CA LEU A 44 -12.83 3.74 0.67
C LEU A 44 -13.60 4.99 0.21
N PHE A 45 -12.93 6.13 0.01
CA PHE A 45 -13.54 7.35 -0.52
C PHE A 45 -14.12 7.11 -1.92
N LYS A 46 -15.18 7.85 -2.23
CA LYS A 46 -15.93 7.79 -3.49
C LYS A 46 -15.55 8.96 -4.39
N HIS A 47 -15.94 8.86 -5.66
CA HIS A 47 -15.78 9.94 -6.63
C HIS A 47 -16.36 11.28 -6.10
N THR A 48 -17.55 11.24 -5.48
CA THR A 48 -18.21 12.40 -4.87
C THR A 48 -17.42 13.04 -3.74
N ASP A 49 -16.61 12.27 -3.01
CA ASP A 49 -15.82 12.78 -1.89
C ASP A 49 -14.60 13.58 -2.38
N LEU A 50 -14.13 13.29 -3.60
CA LEU A 50 -13.01 13.98 -4.23
C LEU A 50 -13.41 15.30 -4.89
N LEU A 51 -14.63 15.42 -5.43
CA LEU A 51 -15.13 16.62 -6.10
C LEU A 51 -14.90 17.93 -5.29
N PRO A 52 -15.33 18.06 -4.02
CA PRO A 52 -15.09 19.29 -3.25
C PRO A 52 -13.61 19.51 -2.91
N LEU A 53 -12.82 18.44 -2.83
CA LEU A 53 -11.38 18.54 -2.59
C LEU A 53 -10.65 19.10 -3.82
N MET A 54 -11.05 18.72 -5.03
CA MET A 54 -10.54 19.30 -6.27
C MET A 54 -11.00 20.75 -6.41
N GLU A 55 -12.30 21.02 -6.20
CA GLU A 55 -12.89 22.35 -6.34
C GLU A 55 -12.22 23.41 -5.43
N LYS A 56 -11.84 23.03 -4.20
CA LYS A 56 -11.02 23.83 -3.28
C LYS A 56 -9.74 24.37 -3.93
N HIS A 57 -9.01 23.52 -4.66
CA HIS A 57 -7.74 23.88 -5.31
C HIS A 57 -7.93 24.63 -6.64
N VAL A 58 -9.07 24.41 -7.32
CA VAL A 58 -9.49 25.20 -8.50
C VAL A 58 -9.85 26.62 -8.09
N LYS A 59 -10.66 26.79 -7.04
CA LYS A 59 -11.01 28.12 -6.48
C LYS A 59 -9.80 28.90 -5.96
N ALA A 60 -8.73 28.19 -5.55
CA ALA A 60 -7.46 28.79 -5.16
C ALA A 60 -6.54 29.17 -6.35
N ASN A 61 -6.98 28.96 -7.60
CA ASN A 61 -6.20 29.17 -8.83
C ASN A 61 -4.91 28.33 -8.94
N LEU A 62 -4.73 27.27 -8.13
CA LEU A 62 -3.63 26.32 -8.33
C LEU A 62 -3.91 25.40 -9.52
N LEU A 63 -5.13 24.85 -9.57
CA LEU A 63 -5.53 23.85 -10.54
C LEU A 63 -6.52 24.41 -11.55
N LYS A 64 -6.38 24.00 -12.80
CA LYS A 64 -7.44 24.06 -13.82
C LYS A 64 -8.06 22.67 -13.93
N ASP A 65 -9.38 22.59 -14.04
CA ASP A 65 -10.11 21.33 -14.18
C ASP A 65 -10.78 21.23 -15.56
N GLU A 66 -10.64 20.07 -16.21
CA GLU A 66 -11.26 19.71 -17.48
C GLU A 66 -11.92 18.33 -17.32
N ILE A 67 -13.22 18.20 -17.64
CA ILE A 67 -13.87 16.89 -17.75
C ILE A 67 -13.50 16.30 -19.11
N ILE A 68 -12.63 15.29 -19.11
CA ILE A 68 -12.12 14.63 -20.32
C ILE A 68 -12.97 13.45 -20.80
N GLY A 69 -14.00 13.09 -20.04
CA GLY A 69 -14.92 12.01 -20.36
C GLY A 69 -15.84 11.66 -19.20
N GLU A 70 -16.59 10.59 -19.39
CA GLU A 70 -17.47 9.99 -18.39
C GLU A 70 -17.18 8.49 -18.30
N SER A 71 -17.38 7.91 -17.12
CA SER A 71 -17.44 6.47 -16.97
C SER A 71 -18.69 5.88 -17.62
N VAL A 72 -18.76 4.55 -17.70
CA VAL A 72 -19.93 3.82 -18.18
C VAL A 72 -21.21 4.20 -17.42
N GLN A 73 -21.15 4.36 -16.09
CA GLN A 73 -22.27 4.86 -15.26
C GLN A 73 -22.32 6.39 -15.13
N LYS A 74 -21.75 7.15 -16.07
CA LYS A 74 -21.93 8.62 -16.16
C LYS A 74 -21.39 9.41 -14.96
N ARG A 75 -20.31 8.92 -14.34
CA ARG A 75 -19.48 9.72 -13.42
C ARG A 75 -18.42 10.45 -14.25
N SER A 76 -18.18 11.73 -13.99
CA SER A 76 -17.16 12.51 -14.71
C SER A 76 -15.75 11.96 -14.48
N ILE A 77 -14.88 12.13 -15.47
CA ILE A 77 -13.45 11.84 -15.39
C ILE A 77 -12.72 13.18 -15.45
N HIS A 78 -12.12 13.58 -14.33
CA HIS A 78 -11.48 14.88 -14.17
C HIS A 78 -9.99 14.83 -14.54
N HIS A 79 -9.57 15.79 -15.35
CA HIS A 79 -8.17 16.08 -15.66
C HIS A 79 -7.82 17.45 -15.05
N LEU A 80 -6.92 17.43 -14.09
CA LEU A 80 -6.42 18.61 -13.40
C LEU A 80 -5.08 19.03 -14.03
N THR A 81 -4.89 20.32 -14.28
CA THR A 81 -3.61 20.87 -14.76
C THR A 81 -3.04 21.91 -13.79
N ALA A 82 -1.74 21.83 -13.51
CA ALA A 82 -1.01 22.74 -12.63
C ALA A 82 0.36 23.14 -13.21
N GLY A 83 0.81 24.36 -12.93
CA GLY A 83 2.08 24.88 -13.46
C GLY A 83 1.97 25.39 -14.91
N SER A 84 3.12 25.80 -15.46
CA SER A 84 3.24 26.42 -16.79
C SER A 84 4.58 26.11 -17.47
N GLY A 85 5.35 25.16 -16.94
CA GLY A 85 6.66 24.81 -17.47
C GLY A 85 6.62 23.98 -18.75
N LYS A 86 7.78 23.84 -19.41
CA LYS A 86 7.87 23.18 -20.72
C LYS A 86 7.78 21.65 -20.63
N THR A 87 8.15 21.07 -19.49
CA THR A 87 8.18 19.61 -19.32
C THR A 87 6.84 19.10 -18.84
N LYS A 88 6.05 18.56 -19.77
CA LYS A 88 4.75 17.95 -19.47
C LYS A 88 4.91 16.61 -18.76
N VAL A 89 4.23 16.45 -17.63
CA VAL A 89 4.19 15.21 -16.84
C VAL A 89 2.74 14.79 -16.64
N LEU A 90 2.37 13.61 -17.14
CA LEU A 90 1.05 13.02 -16.94
C LEU A 90 1.08 12.04 -15.76
N LEU A 91 0.18 12.18 -14.80
CA LEU A 91 -0.01 11.26 -13.68
C LEU A 91 -1.45 10.75 -13.69
N TRP A 92 -1.65 9.44 -13.68
CA TRP A 92 -3.00 8.87 -13.55
C TRP A 92 -3.04 7.80 -12.46
N SER A 93 -4.14 7.76 -11.73
CA SER A 93 -4.33 6.88 -10.58
C SER A 93 -5.70 6.21 -10.60
N GLN A 94 -5.82 5.09 -9.89
CA GLN A 94 -7.07 4.39 -9.64
C GLN A 94 -7.84 4.06 -10.94
N MET A 95 -7.11 3.62 -11.97
CA MET A 95 -7.68 2.95 -13.15
C MET A 95 -8.22 1.56 -12.80
N HIS A 96 -7.70 0.98 -11.72
CA HIS A 96 -8.36 -0.06 -10.95
C HIS A 96 -9.02 0.60 -9.74
N GLY A 97 -10.30 0.33 -9.52
CA GLY A 97 -11.10 1.08 -8.54
C GLY A 97 -10.73 0.81 -7.08
N ASP A 98 -10.14 -0.35 -6.78
CA ASP A 98 -9.66 -0.78 -5.47
C ASP A 98 -8.20 -0.34 -5.16
N GLU A 99 -7.56 0.40 -6.06
CA GLU A 99 -6.16 0.80 -5.97
C GLU A 99 -6.01 2.30 -5.63
N ALA A 100 -6.51 2.66 -4.44
CA ALA A 100 -6.71 4.05 -4.00
C ALA A 100 -5.46 4.77 -3.46
N THR A 101 -4.32 4.10 -3.25
CA THR A 101 -3.23 4.64 -2.41
C THR A 101 -2.59 5.90 -2.98
N ALA A 102 -2.28 5.88 -4.27
CA ALA A 102 -1.63 7.00 -4.92
C ALA A 102 -2.59 8.18 -5.14
N THR A 103 -3.90 7.93 -5.30
CA THR A 103 -4.91 8.99 -5.33
C THR A 103 -4.87 9.81 -4.05
N MET A 104 -4.78 9.16 -2.87
CA MET A 104 -4.62 9.87 -1.60
C MET A 104 -3.36 10.76 -1.56
N ALA A 105 -2.26 10.27 -2.15
CA ALA A 105 -0.99 11.00 -2.23
C ALA A 105 -1.02 12.18 -3.22
N LEU A 106 -1.84 12.11 -4.28
CA LEU A 106 -2.08 13.24 -5.19
C LEU A 106 -2.78 14.39 -4.48
N PHE A 107 -3.75 14.14 -3.60
CA PHE A 107 -4.37 15.20 -2.79
C PHE A 107 -3.39 15.80 -1.74
N ASP A 108 -2.45 15.00 -1.23
CA ASP A 108 -1.35 15.54 -0.40
C ASP A 108 -0.41 16.43 -1.23
N LEU A 109 -0.18 16.07 -2.49
CA LEU A 109 0.59 16.90 -3.43
C LEU A 109 -0.15 18.20 -3.79
N PHE A 110 -1.48 18.20 -3.95
CA PHE A 110 -2.24 19.43 -4.18
C PHE A 110 -2.20 20.37 -2.99
N ASN A 111 -2.34 19.84 -1.77
CA ASN A 111 -2.16 20.60 -0.54
C ASN A 111 -0.74 21.12 -0.37
N PHE A 112 0.29 20.32 -0.70
CA PHE A 112 1.66 20.78 -0.74
C PHE A 112 1.82 21.93 -1.73
N LEU A 113 1.43 21.77 -2.99
CA LEU A 113 1.59 22.81 -4.03
C LEU A 113 0.77 24.08 -3.75
N SER A 114 -0.31 24.00 -2.97
CA SER A 114 -1.13 25.16 -2.56
C SER A 114 -0.59 25.89 -1.33
N ALA A 115 0.32 25.28 -0.57
CA ALA A 115 0.76 25.83 0.71
C ALA A 115 1.69 27.03 0.54
N ASN A 116 1.58 27.98 1.46
CA ASN A 116 2.42 29.18 1.53
C ASN A 116 3.29 29.11 2.78
N ASP A 117 4.50 28.58 2.64
CA ASP A 117 5.47 28.38 3.72
C ASP A 117 6.92 28.42 3.19
N GLN A 118 7.88 28.05 4.03
CA GLN A 118 9.32 28.01 3.71
C GLN A 118 9.71 27.22 2.44
N PHE A 119 8.90 26.27 1.97
CA PHE A 119 9.16 25.49 0.76
C PHE A 119 8.62 26.12 -0.54
N ASN A 120 8.18 27.38 -0.50
CA ASN A 120 7.79 28.13 -1.70
C ASN A 120 8.84 28.12 -2.83
N PRO A 121 10.17 28.18 -2.58
CA PRO A 121 11.17 28.06 -3.64
C PRO A 121 11.08 26.72 -4.40
N LEU A 122 10.88 25.61 -3.69
CA LEU A 122 10.67 24.28 -4.27
C LEU A 122 9.38 24.25 -5.10
N ARG A 123 8.25 24.71 -4.55
CA ARG A 123 6.96 24.78 -5.29
C ARG A 123 7.08 25.61 -6.56
N ASN A 124 7.70 26.78 -6.46
CA ASN A 124 7.90 27.67 -7.60
C ASN A 124 8.76 26.99 -8.67
N ARG A 125 9.87 26.33 -8.30
CA ARG A 125 10.69 25.57 -9.27
C ARG A 125 9.87 24.49 -9.97
N LEU A 126 9.11 23.69 -9.23
CA LEU A 126 8.25 22.65 -9.82
C LEU A 126 7.23 23.24 -10.80
N LEU A 127 6.48 24.28 -10.40
CA LEU A 127 5.41 24.86 -11.22
C LEU A 127 5.92 25.69 -12.42
N HIS A 128 7.15 26.20 -12.38
CA HIS A 128 7.76 26.92 -13.52
C HIS A 128 8.50 26.00 -14.50
N GLN A 129 8.97 24.83 -14.06
CA GLN A 129 9.68 23.87 -14.93
C GLN A 129 8.75 22.79 -15.51
N LEU A 130 7.69 22.45 -14.78
CA LEU A 130 6.74 21.40 -15.17
C LEU A 130 5.36 21.97 -15.52
N GLU A 131 4.70 21.31 -16.46
CA GLU A 131 3.24 21.37 -16.64
C GLU A 131 2.69 20.00 -16.20
N LEU A 132 2.05 19.97 -15.03
CA LEU A 132 1.53 18.75 -14.44
C LEU A 132 0.11 18.51 -14.94
N HIS A 133 -0.15 17.32 -15.46
CA HIS A 133 -1.46 16.88 -15.91
C HIS A 133 -1.86 15.63 -15.11
N ILE A 134 -3.00 15.67 -14.43
CA ILE A 134 -3.30 14.71 -13.35
C ILE A 134 -4.72 14.20 -13.50
N VAL A 135 -4.89 12.87 -13.55
CA VAL A 135 -6.20 12.19 -13.54
C VAL A 135 -6.30 11.41 -12.21
N PRO A 136 -6.92 11.98 -11.15
CA PRO A 136 -6.85 11.39 -9.81
C PRO A 136 -7.61 10.07 -9.66
N MET A 137 -8.65 9.85 -10.49
CA MET A 137 -9.49 8.66 -10.45
C MET A 137 -10.02 8.36 -11.85
N LEU A 138 -9.36 7.45 -12.58
CA LEU A 138 -9.78 7.08 -13.93
C LEU A 138 -11.00 6.14 -13.94
N ASN A 139 -11.15 5.28 -12.92
CA ASN A 139 -12.25 4.31 -12.81
C ASN A 139 -13.18 4.62 -11.62
N PRO A 140 -13.99 5.69 -11.70
CA PRO A 140 -14.89 6.07 -10.61
C PRO A 140 -16.01 5.04 -10.37
N ASP A 141 -16.35 4.23 -11.38
CA ASP A 141 -17.31 3.13 -11.27
C ASP A 141 -16.76 1.97 -10.41
N GLY A 142 -15.53 1.55 -10.67
CA GLY A 142 -14.85 0.55 -9.87
C GLY A 142 -14.59 1.03 -8.44
N ALA A 143 -14.23 2.32 -8.29
CA ALA A 143 -14.00 2.93 -6.98
C ALA A 143 -15.28 3.00 -6.13
N GLN A 144 -16.44 3.21 -6.76
CA GLN A 144 -17.74 3.21 -6.07
C GLN A 144 -17.96 1.92 -5.26
N ILE A 145 -17.63 0.77 -5.85
CA ILE A 145 -17.90 -0.57 -5.31
C ILE A 145 -16.64 -1.37 -4.95
N TRP A 146 -15.49 -0.70 -4.80
CA TRP A 146 -14.20 -1.30 -4.44
C TRP A 146 -13.84 -2.54 -5.29
N THR A 147 -13.71 -2.33 -6.61
CA THR A 147 -13.32 -3.39 -7.54
C THR A 147 -12.33 -2.90 -8.59
N ARG A 148 -11.43 -3.81 -8.99
CA ARG A 148 -10.40 -3.59 -10.00
C ARG A 148 -10.93 -3.17 -11.37
N ARG A 149 -12.10 -3.68 -11.78
CA ARG A 149 -12.63 -3.47 -13.13
C ARG A 149 -13.62 -2.31 -13.17
N ASN A 150 -13.98 -1.81 -14.36
CA ASN A 150 -15.08 -0.85 -14.46
C ASN A 150 -16.45 -1.58 -14.35
N SER A 151 -17.55 -0.85 -14.50
CA SER A 151 -18.89 -1.44 -14.38
C SER A 151 -19.27 -2.43 -15.50
N MET A 152 -18.51 -2.50 -16.60
CA MET A 152 -18.63 -3.56 -17.62
C MET A 152 -17.79 -4.81 -17.28
N ASN A 153 -17.16 -4.86 -16.10
CA ASN A 153 -16.21 -5.90 -15.69
C ASN A 153 -15.02 -6.03 -16.67
N ILE A 154 -14.59 -4.91 -17.28
CA ILE A 154 -13.37 -4.80 -18.08
C ILE A 154 -12.24 -4.22 -17.22
N ASP A 155 -11.05 -4.82 -17.31
CA ASP A 155 -9.83 -4.29 -16.70
C ASP A 155 -9.31 -3.18 -17.62
N LEU A 156 -9.33 -1.93 -17.16
CA LEU A 156 -8.90 -0.78 -17.96
C LEU A 156 -7.43 -0.89 -18.38
N ASN A 157 -6.60 -1.53 -17.56
CA ASN A 157 -5.19 -1.78 -17.89
C ASN A 157 -5.01 -3.04 -18.76
N ARG A 158 -6.07 -3.48 -19.44
CA ARG A 158 -6.08 -4.42 -20.58
C ARG A 158 -6.86 -3.89 -21.78
N ASP A 159 -7.18 -2.59 -21.80
CA ASP A 159 -7.97 -1.96 -22.87
C ASP A 159 -7.23 -0.85 -23.63
N ALA A 160 -5.93 -0.63 -23.39
CA ALA A 160 -5.16 0.42 -24.08
C ALA A 160 -5.07 0.23 -25.61
N LYS A 161 -5.28 -1.00 -26.09
CA LYS A 161 -5.26 -1.36 -27.51
C LYS A 161 -6.63 -1.26 -28.20
N ASN A 162 -7.68 -1.78 -27.55
CA ASN A 162 -9.01 -1.88 -28.14
C ASN A 162 -9.86 -0.64 -27.85
N LEU A 163 -9.59 0.05 -26.73
CA LEU A 163 -10.29 1.25 -26.28
C LEU A 163 -11.82 1.03 -26.24
N ALA A 164 -12.24 -0.14 -25.78
CA ALA A 164 -13.63 -0.55 -25.67
C ALA A 164 -14.41 0.28 -24.64
N THR A 165 -13.77 0.69 -23.54
CA THR A 165 -14.42 1.49 -22.48
C THR A 165 -14.26 3.00 -22.70
N PRO A 166 -15.20 3.83 -22.21
CA PRO A 166 -15.06 5.28 -22.33
C PRO A 166 -13.92 5.82 -21.45
N GLU A 167 -13.61 5.18 -20.33
CA GLU A 167 -12.47 5.55 -19.48
C GLU A 167 -11.14 5.35 -20.22
N ALA A 168 -10.97 4.23 -20.93
CA ALA A 168 -9.77 3.95 -21.72
C ALA A 168 -9.60 4.94 -22.88
N ARG A 169 -10.69 5.28 -23.58
CA ARG A 169 -10.68 6.33 -24.63
C ARG A 169 -10.23 7.69 -24.05
N ALA A 170 -10.83 8.13 -22.95
CA ALA A 170 -10.51 9.41 -22.33
C ALA A 170 -9.02 9.52 -21.95
N LEU A 171 -8.42 8.48 -21.34
CA LEU A 171 -6.99 8.49 -21.02
C LEU A 171 -6.11 8.45 -22.29
N MET A 172 -6.45 7.63 -23.29
CA MET A 172 -5.68 7.52 -24.52
C MET A 172 -5.67 8.83 -25.32
N ASP A 173 -6.84 9.46 -25.46
CA ASP A 173 -6.99 10.72 -26.18
C ASP A 173 -6.30 11.87 -25.43
N LEU A 174 -6.36 11.90 -24.09
CA LEU A 174 -5.56 12.81 -23.27
C LEU A 174 -4.04 12.60 -23.51
N GLY A 175 -3.55 11.36 -23.41
CA GLY A 175 -2.14 11.04 -23.59
C GLY A 175 -1.60 11.50 -24.95
N LYS A 176 -2.36 11.23 -26.03
CA LYS A 176 -2.05 11.69 -27.40
C LYS A 176 -2.11 13.22 -27.53
N ARG A 177 -3.16 13.87 -26.98
CA ARG A 177 -3.35 15.33 -27.03
C ARG A 177 -2.23 16.09 -26.32
N LEU A 178 -1.79 15.58 -25.17
CA LEU A 178 -0.76 16.23 -24.36
C LEU A 178 0.66 15.96 -24.90
N ASN A 179 0.91 14.75 -25.40
CA ASN A 179 2.22 14.20 -25.73
C ASN A 179 3.27 14.46 -24.61
N PRO A 180 3.04 13.95 -23.38
CA PRO A 180 3.86 14.28 -22.23
C PRO A 180 5.25 13.64 -22.30
N THR A 181 6.26 14.28 -21.72
CA THR A 181 7.62 13.72 -21.67
C THR A 181 7.71 12.53 -20.71
N PHE A 182 6.96 12.60 -19.61
CA PHE A 182 6.89 11.58 -18.56
C PHE A 182 5.45 11.18 -18.26
N GLY A 183 5.26 9.89 -17.95
CA GLY A 183 3.98 9.33 -17.52
C GLY A 183 4.14 8.59 -16.19
N PHE A 184 3.23 8.77 -15.24
CA PHE A 184 3.20 8.03 -13.98
C PHE A 184 1.93 7.17 -13.92
N ASN A 185 2.12 5.85 -14.01
CA ASN A 185 1.07 4.86 -13.85
C ASN A 185 1.01 4.42 -12.38
N LEU A 186 -0.05 4.80 -11.68
CA LEU A 186 -0.10 4.68 -10.22
C LEU A 186 -1.10 3.59 -9.79
N HIS A 187 -0.56 2.57 -9.11
CA HIS A 187 -1.24 1.31 -8.81
C HIS A 187 -1.05 0.84 -7.35
N ASP A 188 -1.82 -0.18 -6.96
CA ASP A 188 -1.62 -0.96 -5.74
C ASP A 188 -1.32 -2.43 -6.09
N GLN A 189 -0.30 -3.02 -5.47
CA GLN A 189 -0.08 -4.47 -5.48
C GLN A 189 -0.57 -5.13 -4.17
N SER A 190 -0.63 -6.47 -4.19
CA SER A 190 -0.94 -7.26 -2.99
C SER A 190 0.07 -6.99 -1.87
N THR A 191 -0.41 -6.91 -0.63
CA THR A 191 0.42 -6.85 0.58
C THR A 191 1.30 -8.08 0.78
N LEU A 192 1.07 -9.16 0.02
CA LEU A 192 1.76 -10.46 0.13
C LEU A 192 2.98 -10.58 -0.80
N TYR A 193 3.44 -9.48 -1.41
CA TYR A 193 4.70 -9.40 -2.14
C TYR A 193 5.86 -8.96 -1.23
N ALA A 194 6.97 -9.70 -1.25
CA ALA A 194 8.24 -9.35 -0.63
C ALA A 194 9.19 -8.67 -1.64
N ALA A 195 10.11 -7.85 -1.13
CA ALA A 195 11.16 -7.19 -1.91
C ALA A 195 12.33 -8.14 -2.21
N GLY A 196 12.03 -9.22 -2.96
CA GLY A 196 12.95 -10.30 -3.29
C GLY A 196 12.54 -11.65 -2.72
N LYS A 197 13.13 -12.72 -3.25
CA LYS A 197 12.75 -14.11 -2.92
C LYS A 197 13.10 -14.54 -1.50
N HIS A 198 14.17 -14.01 -0.92
CA HIS A 198 14.75 -14.48 0.35
C HIS A 198 14.73 -13.39 1.44
N THR A 199 13.58 -12.72 1.60
CA THR A 199 13.41 -11.68 2.62
C THR A 199 12.01 -11.67 3.21
N LYS A 200 11.91 -11.22 4.46
CA LYS A 200 10.64 -10.87 5.13
C LYS A 200 10.19 -9.43 4.87
N ASN A 201 11.02 -8.64 4.20
CA ASN A 201 10.69 -7.25 3.90
C ASN A 201 9.61 -7.20 2.82
N PRO A 202 8.48 -6.51 3.04
CA PRO A 202 7.48 -6.33 2.00
C PRO A 202 8.03 -5.50 0.83
N ALA A 203 7.53 -5.77 -0.37
CA ALA A 203 7.63 -4.84 -1.49
C ALA A 203 6.61 -3.72 -1.21
N THR A 204 6.95 -2.77 -0.35
CA THR A 204 6.10 -1.62 -0.02
C THR A 204 5.90 -0.73 -1.25
N ILE A 205 6.95 -0.58 -2.06
CA ILE A 205 6.89 0.00 -3.40
C ILE A 205 7.53 -0.95 -4.40
N SER A 206 6.89 -1.22 -5.55
CA SER A 206 7.59 -1.76 -6.73
C SER A 206 7.62 -0.73 -7.85
N PHE A 207 8.73 -0.68 -8.59
CA PHE A 207 8.88 0.14 -9.79
C PHE A 207 8.94 -0.70 -11.07
N LEU A 208 8.47 -0.13 -12.17
CA LEU A 208 8.72 -0.63 -13.52
C LEU A 208 8.92 0.55 -14.48
N ALA A 209 10.00 0.50 -15.26
CA ALA A 209 10.10 1.17 -16.55
C ALA A 209 9.52 0.20 -17.61
N PRO A 210 8.29 0.43 -18.10
CA PRO A 210 7.56 -0.50 -18.96
C PRO A 210 8.36 -0.90 -20.19
N ALA A 211 8.10 -2.08 -20.73
CA ALA A 211 8.65 -2.47 -22.02
C ALA A 211 7.81 -1.83 -23.14
N TYR A 212 8.45 -1.37 -24.22
CA TYR A 212 7.73 -0.90 -25.42
C TYR A 212 7.62 -1.97 -26.52
N ASN A 213 8.27 -3.12 -26.32
CA ASN A 213 8.23 -4.26 -27.22
C ASN A 213 8.54 -5.57 -26.48
N THR A 214 8.24 -6.69 -27.14
CA THR A 214 8.40 -8.04 -26.55
C THR A 214 9.87 -8.42 -26.29
N ALA A 215 10.82 -7.82 -27.01
CA ALA A 215 12.25 -7.99 -26.78
C ALA A 215 12.75 -7.31 -25.48
N LYS A 216 11.96 -6.39 -24.91
CA LYS A 216 12.30 -5.56 -23.74
C LYS A 216 13.54 -4.72 -23.99
N ASP A 217 13.64 -4.15 -25.20
CA ASP A 217 14.76 -3.30 -25.59
C ASP A 217 14.85 -2.02 -24.73
N MET A 218 16.00 -1.35 -24.82
CA MET A 218 16.26 -0.06 -24.18
C MET A 218 16.46 1.02 -25.25
N ASN A 219 15.56 2.00 -25.27
CA ASN A 219 15.70 3.23 -26.05
C ASN A 219 15.78 4.44 -25.13
N ALA A 220 16.05 5.63 -25.68
CA ALA A 220 16.15 6.87 -24.89
C ALA A 220 14.92 7.15 -24.01
N VAL A 221 13.71 6.76 -24.44
CA VAL A 221 12.46 6.96 -23.71
C VAL A 221 12.39 6.06 -22.47
N ARG A 222 12.73 4.77 -22.60
CA ARG A 222 12.76 3.82 -21.48
C ARG A 222 13.92 4.11 -20.54
N THR A 223 15.07 4.54 -21.06
CA THR A 223 16.22 4.96 -20.25
C THR A 223 15.90 6.18 -19.37
N LYS A 224 15.15 7.18 -19.88
CA LYS A 224 14.66 8.31 -19.07
C LYS A 224 13.80 7.83 -17.89
N ALA A 225 12.87 6.91 -18.12
CA ALA A 225 12.05 6.32 -17.05
C ALA A 225 12.91 5.59 -16.00
N VAL A 226 13.89 4.79 -16.44
CA VAL A 226 14.85 4.11 -15.56
C VAL A 226 15.65 5.09 -14.69
N HIS A 227 16.13 6.20 -15.27
CA HIS A 227 16.87 7.24 -14.55
C HIS A 227 16.01 7.94 -13.48
N VAL A 228 14.75 8.29 -13.80
CA VAL A 228 13.84 8.86 -12.79
C VAL A 228 13.53 7.83 -11.70
N ILE A 229 13.32 6.55 -12.03
CA ILE A 229 13.16 5.48 -11.03
C ILE A 229 14.40 5.36 -10.13
N ALA A 230 15.61 5.52 -10.68
CA ALA A 230 16.84 5.53 -9.88
C ALA A 230 16.84 6.69 -8.86
N SER A 231 16.45 7.90 -9.25
CA SER A 231 16.28 9.04 -8.32
C SER A 231 15.25 8.74 -7.22
N ILE A 232 14.08 8.21 -7.58
CA ILE A 232 13.01 7.90 -6.61
C ILE A 232 13.46 6.79 -5.66
N ASN A 233 14.08 5.72 -6.17
CA ASN A 233 14.60 4.61 -5.38
C ASN A 233 15.62 5.11 -4.34
N LYS A 234 16.62 5.89 -4.78
CA LYS A 234 17.63 6.51 -3.92
C LYS A 234 17.02 7.32 -2.78
N ALA A 235 16.00 8.13 -3.07
CA ALA A 235 15.25 8.87 -2.04
C ALA A 235 14.47 7.93 -1.10
N ILE A 236 13.64 7.03 -1.64
CA ILE A 236 12.74 6.16 -0.86
C ILE A 236 13.51 5.16 0.02
N GLN A 237 14.68 4.67 -0.40
CA GLN A 237 15.52 3.77 0.41
C GLN A 237 15.97 4.41 1.73
N THR A 238 16.03 5.75 1.82
CA THR A 238 16.29 6.46 3.10
C THR A 238 15.13 6.39 4.09
N LYS A 239 13.93 5.98 3.64
CA LYS A 239 12.68 5.95 4.43
C LYS A 239 12.18 4.53 4.68
N ILE A 240 12.28 3.65 3.66
CA ILE A 240 11.90 2.23 3.73
C ILE A 240 13.02 1.34 3.13
N PRO A 241 14.21 1.29 3.77
CA PRO A 241 15.35 0.55 3.25
C PRO A 241 15.01 -0.92 3.01
N ASN A 242 15.43 -1.45 1.87
CA ASN A 242 15.23 -2.84 1.44
C ASN A 242 13.75 -3.28 1.34
N GLN A 243 12.83 -2.34 1.13
CA GLN A 243 11.39 -2.58 0.88
C GLN A 243 10.92 -2.03 -0.49
N VAL A 244 11.88 -1.68 -1.36
CA VAL A 244 11.67 -1.30 -2.76
C VAL A 244 12.01 -2.49 -3.65
N ALA A 245 11.16 -2.76 -4.63
CA ALA A 245 11.30 -3.86 -5.57
C ALA A 245 11.19 -3.41 -7.04
N LYS A 246 11.52 -4.30 -7.96
CA LYS A 246 11.20 -4.20 -9.39
C LYS A 246 9.98 -5.07 -9.70
N TYR A 247 9.02 -4.53 -10.44
CA TYR A 247 7.87 -5.28 -10.93
C TYR A 247 8.23 -6.05 -12.22
N ASN A 248 7.42 -7.04 -12.61
CA ASN A 248 7.65 -7.81 -13.82
C ASN A 248 7.51 -6.93 -15.09
N ASP A 249 8.50 -6.96 -15.97
CA ASP A 249 8.56 -6.17 -17.21
C ASP A 249 8.20 -6.97 -18.47
N THR A 250 7.46 -8.07 -18.34
CA THR A 250 6.85 -8.78 -19.49
C THR A 250 5.92 -7.85 -20.25
N HIS A 251 6.24 -7.62 -21.52
CA HIS A 251 5.51 -6.73 -22.41
C HIS A 251 4.05 -7.18 -22.64
N ASP A 252 3.11 -6.27 -22.43
CA ASP A 252 1.68 -6.44 -22.68
C ASP A 252 1.12 -5.17 -23.34
N SER A 253 1.08 -5.17 -24.69
CA SER A 253 0.56 -4.08 -25.51
C SER A 253 -0.92 -3.69 -25.27
N THR A 254 -1.63 -4.40 -24.38
CA THR A 254 -2.99 -4.03 -23.96
C THR A 254 -3.02 -3.17 -22.70
N CYS A 255 -1.89 -3.00 -22.00
CA CYS A 255 -1.77 -2.17 -20.81
C CYS A 255 -1.28 -0.76 -21.14
N PHE A 256 -1.75 0.24 -20.40
CA PHE A 256 -1.46 1.65 -20.69
C PHE A 256 0.01 2.01 -20.49
N GLY A 257 0.70 1.34 -19.55
CA GLY A 257 2.12 1.57 -19.28
C GLY A 257 2.99 1.33 -20.51
N ASP A 258 2.90 0.12 -21.07
CA ASP A 258 3.63 -0.32 -22.26
C ASP A 258 3.20 0.44 -23.51
N THR A 259 1.89 0.67 -23.69
CA THR A 259 1.37 1.42 -24.84
C THR A 259 1.89 2.86 -24.86
N PHE A 260 1.85 3.58 -23.73
CA PHE A 260 2.39 4.94 -23.64
C PHE A 260 3.92 4.96 -23.78
N GLN A 261 4.61 3.96 -23.23
CA GLN A 261 6.06 3.79 -23.45
C GLN A 261 6.40 3.62 -24.95
N GLY A 262 5.58 2.87 -25.70
CA GLY A 262 5.70 2.72 -27.15
C GLY A 262 5.31 3.96 -27.96
N LEU A 263 4.43 4.82 -27.43
CA LEU A 263 4.09 6.12 -28.01
C LEU A 263 5.12 7.23 -27.70
N GLY A 264 6.22 6.91 -27.01
CA GLY A 264 7.31 7.86 -26.75
C GLY A 264 7.21 8.62 -25.43
N ILE A 265 6.27 8.25 -24.55
CA ILE A 265 6.13 8.80 -23.20
C ILE A 265 7.06 8.01 -22.26
N SER A 266 7.88 8.70 -21.46
CA SER A 266 8.77 8.04 -20.49
C SER A 266 7.96 7.59 -19.28
N THR A 267 7.37 6.39 -19.36
CA THR A 267 6.39 5.92 -18.38
C THR A 267 7.07 5.23 -17.20
N ILE A 268 6.58 5.52 -16.00
CA ILE A 268 7.06 5.01 -14.72
C ILE A 268 5.84 4.44 -14.00
N LEU A 269 5.87 3.13 -13.74
CA LEU A 269 4.84 2.47 -12.96
C LEU A 269 5.29 2.37 -11.50
N ILE A 270 4.38 2.72 -10.58
CA ILE A 270 4.57 2.64 -9.12
C ILE A 270 3.47 1.76 -8.52
N GLU A 271 3.84 0.62 -7.95
CA GLU A 271 2.95 -0.29 -7.20
C GLU A 271 3.02 -0.03 -5.70
N SER A 272 1.90 0.30 -5.08
CA SER A 272 1.76 0.43 -3.62
C SER A 272 1.42 -0.91 -2.98
N GLY A 273 2.40 -1.59 -2.39
CA GLY A 273 2.23 -2.93 -1.80
C GLY A 273 1.77 -2.92 -0.36
N GLY A 274 2.52 -3.58 0.52
CA GLY A 274 2.20 -3.70 1.95
C GLY A 274 3.25 -3.09 2.86
N TYR A 275 2.84 -2.79 4.08
CA TYR A 275 3.70 -2.33 5.17
C TYR A 275 3.11 -2.81 6.50
N GLN A 276 3.96 -3.03 7.51
CA GLN A 276 3.52 -3.52 8.81
C GLN A 276 2.52 -2.54 9.45
N ASP A 277 1.40 -3.08 9.94
CA ASP A 277 0.35 -2.35 10.67
C ASP A 277 -0.28 -1.14 9.93
N ASP A 278 -0.25 -1.12 8.59
CA ASP A 278 -0.81 -0.05 7.75
C ASP A 278 -1.99 -0.50 6.85
N PRO A 279 -3.15 -0.93 7.41
CA PRO A 279 -4.26 -1.53 6.66
C PRO A 279 -4.96 -0.57 5.67
N ASP A 280 -4.93 0.73 5.97
CA ASP A 280 -5.45 1.82 5.14
C ASP A 280 -4.36 2.51 4.31
N LYS A 281 -3.15 1.93 4.26
CA LYS A 281 -2.02 2.41 3.45
C LYS A 281 -1.69 3.89 3.68
N GLN A 282 -1.85 4.41 4.90
CA GLN A 282 -1.62 5.81 5.25
C GLN A 282 -0.13 6.15 5.39
N PHE A 283 0.72 5.18 5.77
CA PHE A 283 2.17 5.32 5.67
C PHE A 283 2.64 5.14 4.22
N ILE A 284 2.06 4.17 3.48
CA ILE A 284 2.39 3.99 2.04
C ILE A 284 1.95 5.20 1.20
N ARG A 285 0.84 5.87 1.55
CA ARG A 285 0.43 7.19 1.03
C ARG A 285 1.52 8.23 1.20
N LYS A 286 2.08 8.34 2.42
CA LYS A 286 3.18 9.27 2.71
C LYS A 286 4.43 8.94 1.87
N ILE A 287 4.74 7.65 1.69
CA ILE A 287 5.83 7.19 0.82
C ILE A 287 5.57 7.54 -0.66
N ASN A 288 4.34 7.36 -1.16
CA ASN A 288 3.96 7.77 -2.52
C ASN A 288 4.10 9.29 -2.70
N PHE A 289 3.59 10.10 -1.77
CA PHE A 289 3.72 11.56 -1.82
C PHE A 289 5.19 11.99 -1.90
N TYR A 290 6.06 11.42 -1.06
CA TYR A 290 7.50 11.70 -1.07
C TYR A 290 8.20 11.18 -2.33
N GLY A 291 7.80 10.01 -2.83
CA GLY A 291 8.31 9.44 -4.08
C GLY A 291 7.96 10.28 -5.29
N LEU A 292 6.70 10.72 -5.40
CA LEU A 292 6.23 11.64 -6.43
C LEU A 292 6.93 12.99 -6.34
N LEU A 293 7.03 13.59 -5.14
CA LEU A 293 7.74 14.86 -4.97
C LEU A 293 9.22 14.76 -5.34
N SER A 294 9.88 13.64 -4.99
CA SER A 294 11.26 13.33 -5.40
C SER A 294 11.39 13.18 -6.91
N ALA A 295 10.43 12.51 -7.56
CA ALA A 295 10.39 12.35 -9.02
C ALA A 295 10.24 13.69 -9.73
N LEU A 296 9.28 14.52 -9.29
CA LEU A 296 8.98 15.81 -9.88
C LEU A 296 10.14 16.79 -9.70
N GLU A 297 10.78 16.84 -8.54
CA GLU A 297 11.99 17.65 -8.34
C GLU A 297 13.16 17.13 -9.19
N ALA A 298 13.35 15.81 -9.28
CA ALA A 298 14.39 15.23 -10.13
C ALA A 298 14.19 15.59 -11.61
N ILE A 299 12.95 15.55 -12.10
CA ILE A 299 12.59 15.97 -13.47
C ILE A 299 12.76 17.49 -13.64
N ALA A 300 12.28 18.31 -12.71
CA ALA A 300 12.31 19.78 -12.78
C ALA A 300 13.74 20.37 -12.73
N SER A 301 14.65 19.69 -12.03
CA SER A 301 16.08 20.03 -11.95
C SER A 301 16.94 19.30 -12.98
N GLU A 302 16.35 18.42 -13.79
CA GLU A 302 17.01 17.43 -14.65
C GLU A 302 18.05 16.53 -13.93
N SER A 303 18.08 16.53 -12.60
CA SER A 303 19.09 15.79 -11.81
C SER A 303 19.01 14.27 -12.00
N TYR A 304 17.87 13.74 -12.47
CA TYR A 304 17.73 12.33 -12.89
C TYR A 304 18.77 11.92 -13.95
N LEU A 305 19.24 12.84 -14.80
CA LEU A 305 20.26 12.56 -15.81
C LEU A 305 21.61 12.13 -15.20
N ASN A 306 21.85 12.41 -13.92
CA ASN A 306 23.08 12.06 -13.21
C ASN A 306 23.01 10.72 -12.46
N GLU A 307 21.87 10.02 -12.45
CA GLU A 307 21.72 8.77 -11.72
C GLU A 307 22.22 7.55 -12.52
N ASN A 308 22.82 6.58 -11.82
CA ASN A 308 23.24 5.32 -12.45
C ASN A 308 22.00 4.42 -12.71
N ALA A 309 21.70 4.17 -13.98
CA ALA A 309 20.66 3.24 -14.43
C ALA A 309 20.79 1.81 -13.84
N GLU A 310 22.01 1.36 -13.54
CA GLU A 310 22.27 0.06 -12.91
C GLU A 310 21.53 -0.12 -11.58
N SER A 311 21.32 0.97 -10.82
CA SER A 311 20.61 0.95 -9.53
C SER A 311 19.16 0.47 -9.63
N TYR A 312 18.51 0.62 -10.79
CA TYR A 312 17.20 0.02 -11.09
C TYR A 312 17.32 -1.47 -11.42
N TRP A 313 18.34 -1.87 -12.18
CA TRP A 313 18.52 -3.27 -12.58
C TRP A 313 18.86 -4.16 -11.39
N THR A 314 19.61 -3.63 -10.40
CA THR A 314 19.93 -4.29 -9.12
C THR A 314 18.78 -4.36 -8.11
N LEU A 315 17.64 -3.71 -8.37
CA LEU A 315 16.46 -3.87 -7.51
C LEU A 315 15.98 -5.35 -7.50
N PRO A 316 15.65 -5.90 -6.33
CA PRO A 316 15.10 -7.25 -6.23
C PRO A 316 13.71 -7.30 -6.87
N THR A 317 13.40 -8.33 -7.64
CA THR A 317 12.04 -8.52 -8.17
C THR A 317 11.04 -8.78 -7.04
N ASN A 318 9.83 -8.23 -7.13
CA ASN A 318 8.76 -8.54 -6.19
C ASN A 318 8.39 -10.03 -6.24
N TYR A 319 8.24 -10.67 -5.07
CA TYR A 319 8.02 -12.12 -4.99
C TYR A 319 6.87 -12.47 -4.05
N ARG A 320 5.96 -13.36 -4.47
CA ARG A 320 4.71 -13.64 -3.72
C ARG A 320 4.87 -14.77 -2.70
N ASN A 321 5.64 -14.50 -1.65
CA ASN A 321 5.92 -15.44 -0.57
C ASN A 321 5.81 -14.84 0.84
N LEU A 322 5.18 -13.66 0.98
CA LEU A 322 4.73 -13.17 2.28
C LEU A 322 3.34 -13.69 2.63
N HIS A 323 3.12 -13.87 3.93
CA HIS A 323 1.85 -14.23 4.55
C HIS A 323 1.53 -13.25 5.68
N ASP A 324 0.25 -13.14 6.05
CA ASP A 324 -0.16 -12.32 7.20
C ASP A 324 0.40 -12.88 8.51
N VAL A 325 0.28 -14.21 8.70
CA VAL A 325 0.78 -14.93 9.87
C VAL A 325 1.39 -16.26 9.43
N ILE A 326 2.53 -16.65 9.99
CA ILE A 326 3.00 -18.04 9.99
C ILE A 326 3.06 -18.56 11.43
N VAL A 327 2.55 -19.77 11.65
CA VAL A 327 2.77 -20.55 12.88
C VAL A 327 3.76 -21.66 12.55
N ARG A 328 4.98 -21.55 13.10
CA ARG A 328 6.07 -22.52 12.94
C ARG A 328 5.91 -23.68 13.90
N LYS A 329 6.33 -24.87 13.49
CA LYS A 329 6.47 -26.07 14.34
C LYS A 329 5.19 -26.42 15.10
N LEU A 330 4.03 -26.23 14.46
CA LEU A 330 2.73 -26.58 14.98
C LEU A 330 2.59 -28.11 15.07
N ARG A 331 2.39 -28.63 16.28
CA ARG A 331 2.14 -30.06 16.50
C ARG A 331 0.70 -30.42 16.17
N LEU A 332 0.51 -31.25 15.13
CA LEU A 332 -0.77 -31.78 14.68
C LEU A 332 -0.79 -33.30 14.86
N GLN A 333 -1.60 -33.80 15.81
CA GLN A 333 -1.71 -35.23 16.14
C GLN A 333 -0.34 -35.92 16.27
N HIS A 334 0.12 -36.60 15.21
CA HIS A 334 1.35 -37.39 15.13
C HIS A 334 2.53 -36.70 14.42
N THR A 335 2.36 -35.47 13.91
CA THR A 335 3.40 -34.75 13.15
C THR A 335 3.60 -33.30 13.63
N THR A 336 4.67 -32.67 13.15
CA THR A 336 4.97 -31.25 13.32
C THR A 336 5.06 -30.62 11.94
N THR A 337 4.37 -29.50 11.73
CA THR A 337 4.28 -28.79 10.45
C THR A 337 4.23 -27.28 10.67
N ASP A 338 4.42 -26.49 9.62
CA ASP A 338 4.08 -25.07 9.67
C ASP A 338 2.68 -24.81 9.07
N LEU A 339 2.11 -23.66 9.43
CA LEU A 339 0.80 -23.16 9.01
C LEU A 339 0.93 -21.71 8.54
N ALA A 340 0.59 -21.42 7.29
CA ALA A 340 0.49 -20.05 6.77
C ALA A 340 -0.97 -19.61 6.75
N ILE A 341 -1.21 -18.35 7.13
CA ILE A 341 -2.52 -17.71 7.18
C ILE A 341 -2.44 -16.40 6.40
N ASN A 342 -3.46 -16.16 5.57
CA ASN A 342 -3.66 -14.89 4.88
C ASN A 342 -5.00 -14.28 5.30
N ARG A 343 -5.11 -12.94 5.24
CA ARG A 343 -6.32 -12.18 5.53
C ARG A 343 -6.77 -11.46 4.26
N VAL A 344 -7.93 -11.84 3.74
CA VAL A 344 -8.54 -11.19 2.57
C VAL A 344 -9.37 -10.01 3.05
N GLN A 345 -9.06 -8.82 2.54
CA GLN A 345 -9.89 -7.62 2.73
C GLN A 345 -11.22 -7.78 1.98
N ARG A 346 -12.33 -7.46 2.65
CA ARG A 346 -13.68 -7.50 2.09
C ARG A 346 -14.41 -6.21 2.43
N PRO A 347 -14.87 -5.40 1.46
CA PRO A 347 -15.67 -4.23 1.78
C PRO A 347 -17.04 -4.66 2.36
N SER A 348 -17.63 -3.80 3.19
CA SER A 348 -19.03 -3.89 3.59
C SER A 348 -19.97 -3.73 2.38
N THR A 349 -21.23 -4.13 2.51
CA THR A 349 -22.22 -4.08 1.42
C THR A 349 -22.56 -2.68 0.93
N ASP A 350 -22.31 -1.65 1.75
CA ASP A 350 -22.40 -0.23 1.41
C ASP A 350 -21.07 0.35 0.86
N PHE A 351 -20.00 -0.44 0.84
CA PHE A 351 -18.63 -0.08 0.46
C PHE A 351 -18.03 1.09 1.24
N LEU A 352 -18.54 1.39 2.45
CA LEU A 352 -18.03 2.47 3.31
C LEU A 352 -16.95 1.99 4.29
N THR A 353 -16.86 0.68 4.54
CA THR A 353 -15.97 0.12 5.57
C THR A 353 -15.28 -1.17 5.11
N MET A 354 -14.08 -1.47 5.62
CA MET A 354 -13.30 -2.67 5.26
C MET A 354 -13.31 -3.71 6.38
N ASP A 355 -13.70 -4.94 6.07
CA ASP A 355 -13.67 -6.12 6.95
C ASP A 355 -12.63 -7.14 6.45
N TYR A 356 -12.45 -8.24 7.19
CA TYR A 356 -11.42 -9.24 6.91
C TYR A 356 -11.97 -10.66 7.01
N ALA A 357 -11.56 -11.52 6.08
CA ALA A 357 -11.74 -12.96 6.17
C ALA A 357 -10.36 -13.64 6.16
N GLY A 358 -10.00 -14.25 7.30
CA GLY A 358 -8.82 -15.10 7.41
C GLY A 358 -9.02 -16.43 6.71
N THR A 359 -7.97 -16.95 6.10
CA THR A 359 -7.93 -18.31 5.54
C THR A 359 -6.57 -18.94 5.82
N VAL A 360 -6.57 -20.23 6.11
CA VAL A 360 -5.34 -21.03 6.09
C VAL A 360 -4.87 -21.14 4.64
N ALA A 361 -3.81 -20.41 4.31
CA ALA A 361 -3.27 -20.33 2.96
C ALA A 361 -2.48 -21.59 2.58
N LYS A 362 -1.74 -22.18 3.54
CA LYS A 362 -0.95 -23.39 3.32
C LYS A 362 -0.66 -24.11 4.64
N VAL A 363 -0.55 -25.44 4.57
CA VAL A 363 -0.06 -26.33 5.62
C VAL A 363 1.13 -27.10 5.02
N GLY A 364 2.23 -27.26 5.75
CA GLY A 364 3.38 -28.07 5.33
C GLY A 364 4.72 -27.36 5.53
N GLY A 365 5.72 -27.73 4.71
CA GLY A 365 7.01 -27.03 4.66
C GLY A 365 6.87 -25.60 4.14
N LEU A 366 7.40 -24.64 4.91
CA LEU A 366 7.31 -23.20 4.67
C LEU A 366 8.68 -22.49 4.76
N ASP A 367 9.79 -23.20 4.51
CA ASP A 367 11.15 -22.69 4.72
C ASP A 367 11.52 -21.49 3.83
N SER A 368 10.84 -21.32 2.69
CA SER A 368 10.97 -20.17 1.78
C SER A 368 9.78 -19.20 1.81
N ALA A 369 8.94 -19.31 2.84
CA ALA A 369 7.81 -18.41 3.08
C ALA A 369 8.08 -17.55 4.33
N TYR A 370 7.68 -16.28 4.25
CA TYR A 370 7.89 -15.28 5.29
C TYR A 370 6.55 -14.67 5.72
N SER A 371 6.53 -13.88 6.79
CA SER A 371 5.31 -13.22 7.23
C SER A 371 5.54 -11.90 7.96
N TYR A 372 4.47 -11.10 8.03
CA TYR A 372 4.39 -9.92 8.90
C TYR A 372 4.45 -10.31 10.38
N GLN A 373 3.74 -11.39 10.75
CA GLN A 373 3.76 -11.94 12.11
C GLN A 373 4.15 -13.42 12.09
N GLU A 374 5.00 -13.85 13.01
CA GLU A 374 5.38 -15.25 13.18
C GLU A 374 5.19 -15.71 14.63
N ILE A 375 4.75 -16.95 14.81
CA ILE A 375 4.63 -17.62 16.11
C ILE A 375 5.45 -18.91 16.07
N ASP A 376 6.40 -19.10 17.00
CA ASP A 376 6.99 -20.42 17.23
C ASP A 376 6.09 -21.22 18.19
N ALA A 377 5.49 -22.31 17.70
CA ALA A 377 4.63 -23.20 18.47
C ALA A 377 5.38 -24.35 19.18
N SER A 378 6.72 -24.31 19.26
CA SER A 378 7.54 -25.30 19.94
C SER A 378 7.06 -25.57 21.38
N GLY A 379 6.64 -26.81 21.65
CA GLY A 379 6.14 -27.21 22.96
C GLY A 379 4.77 -26.62 23.35
N LEU A 380 4.08 -25.96 22.41
CA LEU A 380 2.67 -25.60 22.53
C LEU A 380 1.78 -26.72 21.97
N TYR A 381 0.55 -26.76 22.45
CA TYR A 381 -0.48 -27.70 22.03
C TYR A 381 -1.62 -26.93 21.37
N LEU A 382 -2.08 -27.42 20.23
CA LEU A 382 -3.30 -26.94 19.59
C LEU A 382 -4.51 -27.31 20.46
N LEU A 383 -5.39 -26.35 20.72
CA LEU A 383 -6.68 -26.54 21.38
C LEU A 383 -7.79 -25.91 20.53
N ASN A 384 -8.90 -26.63 20.37
CA ASN A 384 -10.10 -26.09 19.75
C ASN A 384 -10.69 -24.98 20.63
N GLY A 385 -11.18 -23.92 19.99
CA GLY A 385 -11.89 -22.85 20.68
C GLY A 385 -13.22 -23.36 21.22
N LYS A 386 -13.54 -23.04 22.48
CA LYS A 386 -14.81 -23.39 23.10
C LYS A 386 -15.90 -22.36 22.74
N THR A 387 -17.13 -22.83 22.70
CA THR A 387 -18.33 -21.99 22.60
C THR A 387 -18.87 -21.61 23.98
N LYS A 388 -19.27 -20.35 24.13
CA LYS A 388 -19.95 -19.84 25.33
C LYS A 388 -21.39 -19.44 25.00
N MET A 389 -22.36 -20.17 25.54
CA MET A 389 -23.76 -19.73 25.47
C MET A 389 -23.97 -18.43 26.26
N LEU A 390 -24.56 -17.42 25.62
CA LEU A 390 -24.95 -16.12 26.21
C LEU A 390 -26.30 -15.67 25.64
N ARG A 391 -27.07 -14.86 26.38
CA ARG A 391 -28.15 -14.06 25.78
C ARG A 391 -27.58 -12.83 25.10
N LYS A 392 -28.27 -12.30 24.09
CA LYS A 392 -27.86 -11.11 23.33
C LYS A 392 -27.53 -9.92 24.24
N GLU A 393 -28.40 -9.59 25.20
CA GLU A 393 -28.21 -8.48 26.15
C GLU A 393 -26.94 -8.63 27.02
N LYS A 394 -26.43 -9.86 27.19
CA LYS A 394 -25.15 -10.12 27.89
C LYS A 394 -23.96 -10.03 26.93
N TRP A 395 -24.13 -10.45 25.68
CA TRP A 395 -23.14 -10.32 24.61
C TRP A 395 -22.85 -8.85 24.27
N ASP A 396 -23.89 -8.02 24.18
CA ASP A 396 -23.80 -6.58 23.89
C ASP A 396 -23.08 -5.80 25.01
N LYS A 397 -23.10 -6.34 26.25
CA LYS A 397 -22.44 -5.77 27.45
C LYS A 397 -21.03 -6.34 27.70
N LEU A 398 -20.47 -7.12 26.77
CA LEU A 398 -19.07 -7.54 26.83
C LEU A 398 -18.15 -6.42 26.37
N THR A 399 -17.18 -6.06 27.21
CA THR A 399 -16.07 -5.18 26.83
C THR A 399 -14.91 -6.03 26.32
N ALA A 400 -14.00 -5.46 25.53
CA ALA A 400 -12.80 -6.15 25.03
C ALA A 400 -11.98 -6.83 26.17
N ALA A 401 -11.96 -6.26 27.37
CA ALA A 401 -11.34 -6.87 28.54
C ALA A 401 -12.10 -8.09 29.10
N LYS A 402 -13.44 -8.11 29.01
CA LYS A 402 -14.26 -9.30 29.36
C LYS A 402 -14.09 -10.40 28.31
N GLU A 403 -14.03 -10.04 27.03
CA GLU A 403 -13.76 -10.99 25.94
C GLU A 403 -12.35 -11.61 26.07
N HIS A 404 -11.32 -10.81 26.32
CA HIS A 404 -9.95 -11.31 26.57
C HIS A 404 -9.89 -12.27 27.77
N LYS A 405 -10.68 -12.01 28.83
CA LYS A 405 -10.83 -12.93 29.98
C LYS A 405 -11.55 -14.25 29.61
N LEU A 406 -12.40 -14.27 28.59
CA LEU A 406 -13.03 -15.48 28.06
C LEU A 406 -12.05 -16.26 27.17
N ILE A 407 -11.27 -15.58 26.32
CA ILE A 407 -10.23 -16.18 25.49
C ILE A 407 -9.15 -16.86 26.36
N LYS A 408 -8.74 -16.21 27.46
CA LYS A 408 -7.86 -16.82 28.48
C LYS A 408 -8.42 -18.08 29.16
N LYS A 409 -9.74 -18.33 29.08
CA LYS A 409 -10.41 -19.56 29.57
C LYS A 409 -10.65 -20.60 28.46
N GLY A 410 -10.23 -20.31 27.23
CA GLY A 410 -10.35 -21.18 26.08
C GLY A 410 -11.55 -20.90 25.17
N TYR A 411 -12.31 -19.83 25.38
CA TYR A 411 -13.47 -19.50 24.54
C TYR A 411 -13.06 -18.62 23.36
N LEU A 412 -13.35 -19.06 22.14
CA LEU A 412 -13.24 -18.22 20.92
C LEU A 412 -14.61 -17.85 20.34
N PHE A 413 -15.66 -18.59 20.72
CA PHE A 413 -16.96 -18.51 20.12
C PHE A 413 -18.05 -18.22 21.16
N VAL A 414 -19.12 -17.56 20.74
CA VAL A 414 -20.35 -17.35 21.49
C VAL A 414 -21.53 -17.82 20.65
N LYS A 415 -22.44 -18.58 21.26
CA LYS A 415 -23.73 -18.93 20.67
C LYS A 415 -24.83 -18.19 21.42
N TRP A 416 -25.70 -17.49 20.70
CA TRP A 416 -26.85 -16.83 21.33
C TRP A 416 -27.85 -17.88 21.86
N LYS A 417 -28.42 -17.61 23.03
CA LYS A 417 -29.42 -18.49 23.66
C LYS A 417 -30.83 -17.99 23.35
N GLY A 418 -31.52 -18.71 22.47
CA GLY A 418 -32.93 -18.50 22.13
C GLY A 418 -33.16 -17.92 20.73
N ASP A 419 -32.13 -17.34 20.12
CA ASP A 419 -32.14 -16.76 18.78
C ASP A 419 -30.98 -17.32 17.94
N THR A 420 -31.09 -17.19 16.62
CA THR A 420 -29.95 -17.35 15.72
C THR A 420 -28.95 -16.20 15.91
N SER A 421 -27.67 -16.53 15.87
CA SER A 421 -26.60 -15.53 15.85
C SER A 421 -26.47 -14.94 14.44
N PRO A 422 -26.19 -13.63 14.28
CA PRO A 422 -25.94 -13.04 12.97
C PRO A 422 -24.69 -13.64 12.31
N VAL A 423 -24.72 -13.71 10.97
CA VAL A 423 -23.63 -14.20 10.11
C VAL A 423 -22.89 -13.01 9.49
N GLY A 424 -21.58 -13.15 9.25
CA GLY A 424 -20.74 -12.12 8.62
C GLY A 424 -19.91 -11.29 9.61
N PRO A 425 -19.25 -10.21 9.15
CA PRO A 425 -18.30 -9.46 9.98
C PRO A 425 -18.92 -8.79 11.22
N LEU A 426 -18.23 -8.91 12.36
CA LEU A 426 -18.62 -8.37 13.66
C LEU A 426 -17.54 -7.44 14.20
N ARG A 427 -17.45 -6.25 13.62
CA ARG A 427 -16.41 -5.25 13.90
C ARG A 427 -16.15 -5.05 15.39
N TYR A 428 -14.85 -5.01 15.74
CA TYR A 428 -14.34 -4.75 17.10
C TYR A 428 -14.70 -5.81 18.16
N ARG A 429 -15.10 -7.02 17.75
CA ARG A 429 -15.34 -8.17 18.65
C ARG A 429 -14.17 -9.14 18.61
N LYS A 430 -13.74 -9.65 19.77
CA LYS A 430 -12.67 -10.65 19.87
C LYS A 430 -13.16 -12.08 19.95
N LEU A 431 -14.48 -12.27 20.04
CA LEU A 431 -15.13 -13.56 19.99
C LEU A 431 -15.95 -13.61 18.71
N ASN A 432 -15.97 -14.78 18.09
CA ASN A 432 -16.84 -15.06 16.96
C ASN A 432 -18.25 -15.41 17.46
N LEU A 433 -19.28 -15.13 16.67
CA LEU A 433 -20.60 -15.68 16.91
C LEU A 433 -20.82 -16.93 16.06
N VAL A 434 -21.54 -17.92 16.59
CA VAL A 434 -21.81 -19.18 15.88
C VAL A 434 -23.24 -19.65 16.09
N ASN A 435 -23.79 -20.28 15.06
CA ASN A 435 -25.05 -21.01 15.13
C ASN A 435 -24.86 -22.50 15.45
N GLU A 436 -23.76 -23.10 15.03
CA GLU A 436 -23.39 -24.50 15.29
C GLU A 436 -22.10 -24.60 16.13
N GLU A 437 -21.75 -25.78 16.63
CA GLU A 437 -20.49 -25.96 17.36
C GLU A 437 -19.33 -26.08 16.36
N PRO A 438 -18.40 -25.11 16.32
CA PRO A 438 -17.36 -25.06 15.31
C PRO A 438 -16.29 -26.12 15.59
N THR A 439 -15.97 -26.93 14.58
CA THR A 439 -14.73 -27.70 14.55
C THR A 439 -13.64 -26.84 13.92
N PHE A 440 -12.41 -26.95 14.44
CA PHE A 440 -11.24 -26.42 13.73
C PHE A 440 -10.32 -27.58 13.39
N GLU A 441 -10.06 -27.71 12.09
CA GLU A 441 -8.95 -28.50 11.58
C GLU A 441 -8.05 -27.58 10.76
N PRO A 442 -6.73 -27.56 10.99
CA PRO A 442 -5.80 -26.75 10.21
C PRO A 442 -5.61 -27.36 8.83
N LYS A 443 -6.58 -27.10 7.96
CA LYS A 443 -6.66 -27.47 6.54
C LYS A 443 -6.62 -26.22 5.69
N ALA A 444 -6.02 -26.30 4.50
CA ALA A 444 -6.02 -25.17 3.57
C ALA A 444 -7.44 -24.78 3.15
N GLY A 445 -7.71 -23.48 3.04
CA GLY A 445 -9.03 -22.90 2.78
C GLY A 445 -9.83 -22.54 4.04
N GLU A 446 -9.68 -23.31 5.13
CA GLU A 446 -10.46 -23.11 6.37
C GLU A 446 -10.20 -21.76 7.06
N VAL A 447 -11.20 -21.28 7.81
CA VAL A 447 -11.07 -20.03 8.58
C VAL A 447 -10.33 -20.29 9.90
N PRO A 448 -9.13 -19.70 10.11
CA PRO A 448 -8.27 -20.09 11.23
C PRO A 448 -8.79 -19.56 12.57
N ASN A 449 -9.29 -20.48 13.41
CA ASN A 449 -9.84 -20.21 14.74
C ASN A 449 -9.37 -21.26 15.76
N PHE A 450 -8.27 -21.00 16.47
CA PHE A 450 -7.66 -21.97 17.39
C PHE A 450 -6.86 -21.32 18.52
N ILE A 451 -6.49 -22.12 19.51
CA ILE A 451 -5.65 -21.71 20.65
C ILE A 451 -4.36 -22.52 20.66
N LEU A 452 -3.25 -21.84 20.94
CA LEU A 452 -1.96 -22.47 21.26
C LEU A 452 -1.71 -22.36 22.76
N ALA A 453 -1.53 -23.49 23.43
CA ALA A 453 -1.46 -23.57 24.89
C ALA A 453 -0.20 -24.27 25.40
N LYS A 454 0.37 -23.78 26.50
CA LYS A 454 1.48 -24.40 27.23
C LYS A 454 0.94 -25.00 28.52
N ARG A 455 1.13 -26.31 28.74
CA ARG A 455 0.58 -27.05 29.91
C ARG A 455 -0.93 -26.78 30.13
N LYS A 456 -1.73 -26.86 29.05
CA LYS A 456 -3.18 -26.55 29.00
C LYS A 456 -3.58 -25.08 29.33
N LYS A 457 -2.64 -24.16 29.55
CA LYS A 457 -2.91 -22.72 29.67
C LYS A 457 -2.79 -22.03 28.31
N PRO A 458 -3.82 -21.35 27.78
CA PRO A 458 -3.74 -20.58 26.54
C PRO A 458 -2.61 -19.53 26.59
N VAL A 459 -1.81 -19.46 25.51
CA VAL A 459 -0.72 -18.49 25.31
C VAL A 459 -1.04 -17.57 24.13
N TYR A 460 -1.44 -18.17 23.00
CA TYR A 460 -1.94 -17.44 21.84
C TYR A 460 -3.35 -17.91 21.50
N ALA A 461 -4.17 -17.01 20.98
CA ALA A 461 -5.36 -17.36 20.20
C ALA A 461 -5.20 -16.83 18.78
N VAL A 462 -5.64 -17.60 17.81
CA VAL A 462 -5.84 -17.16 16.42
C VAL A 462 -7.34 -17.13 16.17
N ILE A 463 -7.86 -16.00 15.72
CA ILE A 463 -9.29 -15.74 15.61
C ILE A 463 -9.52 -15.04 14.26
N ASN A 464 -10.17 -15.71 13.31
CA ASN A 464 -10.28 -15.28 11.91
C ASN A 464 -8.91 -14.87 11.31
N GLY A 465 -7.85 -15.61 11.66
CA GLY A 465 -6.48 -15.31 11.24
C GLY A 465 -5.80 -14.11 11.91
N PHE A 466 -6.41 -13.46 12.89
CA PHE A 466 -5.74 -12.48 13.75
C PHE A 466 -5.15 -13.16 14.98
N VAL A 467 -3.89 -12.89 15.29
CA VAL A 467 -3.22 -13.36 16.52
C VAL A 467 -3.59 -12.46 17.70
N VAL A 468 -3.90 -13.08 18.82
CA VAL A 468 -4.02 -12.45 20.14
C VAL A 468 -3.01 -13.12 21.07
N ASP A 469 -1.96 -12.38 21.45
CA ASP A 469 -1.06 -12.78 22.53
C ASP A 469 -1.78 -12.60 23.89
N LEU A 470 -1.89 -13.69 24.65
CA LEU A 470 -2.57 -13.72 25.93
C LEU A 470 -1.61 -13.46 27.10
N SER A 471 -0.29 -13.44 26.89
CA SER A 471 0.66 -12.91 27.87
C SER A 471 0.57 -11.39 27.97
N GLN A 472 0.22 -10.71 26.87
CA GLN A 472 0.20 -9.26 26.76
C GLN A 472 -1.09 -8.59 27.29
N PRO A 473 -1.06 -7.26 27.51
CA PRO A 473 -2.26 -6.44 27.73
C PRO A 473 -3.27 -6.54 26.58
N VAL A 474 -4.49 -6.06 26.82
CA VAL A 474 -5.58 -6.12 25.83
C VAL A 474 -5.32 -5.12 24.70
N GLN A 475 -4.73 -5.57 23.60
CA GLN A 475 -4.54 -4.77 22.39
C GLN A 475 -5.86 -4.59 21.62
N ALA A 476 -6.00 -3.55 20.79
CA ALA A 476 -7.07 -3.48 19.81
C ALA A 476 -6.84 -4.50 18.69
N THR A 477 -7.89 -5.18 18.23
CA THR A 477 -7.83 -6.16 17.14
C THR A 477 -9.12 -6.08 16.32
N MET A 478 -9.01 -5.94 15.00
CA MET A 478 -10.16 -5.87 14.08
C MET A 478 -10.79 -7.25 13.79
N ASN A 479 -11.04 -8.08 14.83
CA ASN A 479 -12.02 -9.19 14.78
C ASN A 479 -13.46 -8.60 14.60
N GLY A 480 -14.59 -9.31 14.64
CA GLY A 480 -14.98 -10.71 14.83
C GLY A 480 -15.70 -11.26 13.58
N MET A 481 -16.11 -12.54 13.59
CA MET A 481 -17.00 -13.10 12.55
C MET A 481 -18.18 -13.87 13.15
N GLY A 482 -19.34 -13.73 12.54
CA GLY A 482 -20.51 -14.59 12.73
C GLY A 482 -20.55 -15.71 11.70
N TYR A 483 -20.88 -16.93 12.14
CA TYR A 483 -21.00 -18.16 11.34
C TYR A 483 -22.39 -18.80 11.52
#